data_AF-A0A7X5AZL1-F1
#
_entry.id   AF-A0A7X5AZL1-F1
#
_cell.length_a   1.000
_cell.length_b   1.000
_cell.length_c   1.000
_cell.angle_alpha   90.00
_cell.angle_beta   90.00
_cell.angle_gamma   90.00
#
_symmetry.space_group_name_H-M   'P 1'
#
loop_
_entity.id
_entity.type
_entity.pdbx_description
1 polymer ?
#
loop_
_entity_poly.entity_id
_entity_poly.type
_entity_poly.pdbx_seq_one_letter_code
_entity_poly.pdbx_strand_id
1 'polypeptide(L)'
;MRLHRTACLVFASMLGAAVSGSALADQEEKAATEASSQAESDDSKTNSEDNAIQVGDVLTVKLDALLPTQPVLAFDRVFASLGRYEARPAQMFDDLCLTNGGQGVKTWDDKSQPTDLESYSCKEPLGSNQDALPTVLLAPDGKTLYLLSGHHILTTFWDMPNGGTSVPVVVKVTQSLAGDDIDEIWSAMKEAGQIWLFDIRGEKIKPSELPEYLGMKQLKHDRYLSLVFFLRNIAYSDPDTGKTTANPLIRPMSVPYMQYHWAQYLRKKMKVSNYDLNDPDEYTAALKEAANLIVAAADDENIASSGKTAKELGQFDEVNTKALDSLVTRPTSSWSYALAYRQRVKEESTPKRILEAQKAEKESAKKEDKPETGQTEN
;
A
#
# COMPACT_ATOMS: atom_id res chain seq x y z
N MET A 1 -39.27 -33.97 4.41
CA MET A 1 -39.54 -32.68 3.73
C MET A 1 -38.54 -31.64 4.21
N ARG A 2 -37.51 -31.35 3.40
CA ARG A 2 -36.93 -30.02 3.14
C ARG A 2 -35.81 -30.22 2.13
N LEU A 3 -36.03 -29.66 0.95
CA LEU A 3 -35.22 -29.84 -0.25
C LEU A 3 -33.90 -29.09 -0.16
N HIS A 4 -32.86 -29.74 -0.70
CA HIS A 4 -31.59 -29.14 -1.11
C HIS A 4 -31.80 -28.17 -2.27
N ARG A 5 -30.98 -27.13 -2.36
CA ARG A 5 -30.72 -26.42 -3.62
C ARG A 5 -29.23 -26.40 -3.91
N THR A 6 -28.91 -27.03 -5.03
CA THR A 6 -27.60 -27.19 -5.66
C THR A 6 -27.26 -25.94 -6.47
N ALA A 7 -26.01 -25.50 -6.42
CA ALA A 7 -25.45 -24.44 -7.25
C ALA A 7 -25.21 -24.95 -8.70
N CYS A 8 -25.49 -24.09 -9.69
CA CYS A 8 -25.21 -24.35 -11.10
C CYS A 8 -23.99 -23.54 -11.57
N LEU A 9 -23.00 -24.26 -12.10
CA LEU A 9 -21.95 -23.75 -12.98
C LEU A 9 -22.45 -23.83 -14.44
N VAL A 10 -22.26 -22.77 -15.23
CA VAL A 10 -22.56 -22.78 -16.67
C VAL A 10 -21.27 -22.62 -17.46
N PHE A 11 -20.96 -23.62 -18.29
CA PHE A 11 -20.00 -23.57 -19.39
C PHE A 11 -20.78 -23.32 -20.70
N ALA A 12 -20.32 -22.39 -21.53
CA ALA A 12 -20.87 -22.16 -22.87
C ALA A 12 -19.82 -22.49 -23.95
N SER A 13 -20.17 -23.44 -24.82
CA SER A 13 -19.43 -23.80 -26.03
C SER A 13 -19.92 -22.98 -27.22
N MET A 14 -19.00 -22.51 -28.06
CA MET A 14 -19.27 -21.89 -29.36
C MET A 14 -19.12 -22.89 -30.51
N LEU A 15 -20.06 -22.85 -31.46
CA LEU A 15 -19.99 -23.20 -32.89
C LEU A 15 -21.27 -22.58 -33.52
N GLY A 16 -21.34 -21.99 -34.70
CA GLY A 16 -20.38 -21.65 -35.75
C GLY A 16 -21.13 -20.97 -36.92
N ALA A 17 -20.34 -20.56 -37.91
CA ALA A 17 -20.64 -20.32 -39.33
C ALA A 17 -21.51 -19.13 -39.79
N ALA A 18 -20.94 -18.45 -40.80
CA ALA A 18 -21.40 -17.30 -41.56
C ALA A 18 -22.21 -17.68 -42.80
N VAL A 19 -23.00 -16.74 -43.35
CA VAL A 19 -23.23 -16.54 -44.79
C VAL A 19 -23.55 -15.06 -45.06
N SER A 20 -22.92 -14.53 -46.11
CA SER A 20 -23.05 -13.20 -46.71
C SER A 20 -24.04 -13.20 -47.88
N GLY A 21 -24.62 -12.03 -48.19
CA GLY A 21 -25.41 -11.78 -49.40
C GLY A 21 -25.78 -10.30 -49.55
N SER A 22 -25.47 -9.71 -50.71
CA SER A 22 -25.56 -8.28 -51.04
C SER A 22 -26.61 -8.00 -52.12
N ALA A 23 -26.93 -6.69 -52.29
CA ALA A 23 -27.41 -6.00 -53.50
C ALA A 23 -28.91 -6.16 -53.89
N LEU A 24 -29.63 -5.23 -54.52
CA LEU A 24 -29.57 -3.79 -54.91
C LEU A 24 -30.91 -3.45 -55.64
N ALA A 25 -31.18 -2.15 -55.87
CA ALA A 25 -32.16 -1.54 -56.83
C ALA A 25 -33.64 -1.45 -56.38
N ASP A 26 -34.46 -0.40 -56.60
CA ASP A 26 -34.58 0.71 -57.59
C ASP A 26 -35.23 1.96 -56.92
N GLN A 27 -34.77 3.21 -57.11
CA GLN A 27 -35.16 4.25 -58.12
C GLN A 27 -36.64 4.69 -58.13
N GLU A 28 -36.95 5.94 -57.72
CA GLU A 28 -37.47 7.03 -58.60
C GLU A 28 -37.73 8.35 -57.84
N GLU A 29 -37.75 9.44 -58.62
CA GLU A 29 -37.40 10.84 -58.33
C GLU A 29 -38.64 11.77 -58.29
N LYS A 30 -38.63 12.83 -57.45
CA LYS A 30 -39.10 14.18 -57.87
C LYS A 30 -38.72 15.34 -56.92
N ALA A 31 -38.15 16.35 -57.58
CA ALA A 31 -37.61 17.66 -57.19
C ALA A 31 -38.39 18.52 -56.17
N ALA A 32 -37.67 19.10 -55.19
CA ALA A 32 -37.23 20.52 -55.04
C ALA A 32 -38.27 21.40 -54.30
N THR A 33 -37.94 22.05 -53.17
CA THR A 33 -37.08 23.26 -53.11
C THR A 33 -36.38 23.43 -51.74
N GLU A 34 -35.06 23.60 -51.82
CA GLU A 34 -34.10 24.37 -51.00
C GLU A 34 -34.42 24.78 -49.54
N ALA A 35 -33.67 24.21 -48.58
CA ALA A 35 -32.60 24.94 -47.87
C ALA A 35 -31.80 24.01 -46.93
N SER A 36 -30.47 24.18 -46.93
CA SER A 36 -29.44 23.61 -46.04
C SER A 36 -28.74 22.31 -46.48
N SER A 37 -27.43 22.41 -46.73
CA SER A 37 -26.47 21.45 -46.16
C SER A 37 -25.03 21.97 -46.27
N GLN A 38 -24.32 21.88 -45.13
CA GLN A 38 -22.95 21.38 -44.94
C GLN A 38 -22.47 21.92 -43.57
N ALA A 39 -22.15 21.13 -42.55
CA ALA A 39 -22.05 19.70 -42.43
C ALA A 39 -22.21 19.30 -40.94
N GLU A 40 -22.90 18.19 -40.71
CA GLU A 40 -22.91 17.45 -39.45
C GLU A 40 -21.60 16.67 -39.30
N SER A 41 -21.10 16.58 -38.06
CA SER A 41 -20.77 15.28 -37.49
C SER A 41 -21.00 15.35 -35.98
N ASP A 42 -22.26 15.14 -35.62
CA ASP A 42 -22.67 14.68 -34.30
C ASP A 42 -22.20 13.23 -34.13
N ASP A 43 -21.28 13.02 -33.18
CA ASP A 43 -21.13 11.72 -32.50
C ASP A 43 -20.95 11.99 -31.01
N SER A 44 -21.95 12.64 -30.41
CA SER A 44 -22.15 12.64 -28.96
C SER A 44 -22.93 11.39 -28.57
N LYS A 45 -22.29 10.23 -28.66
CA LYS A 45 -22.71 9.02 -27.95
C LYS A 45 -21.58 8.50 -27.09
N THR A 46 -21.71 8.68 -25.78
CA THR A 46 -21.25 7.66 -24.83
C THR A 46 -22.03 7.79 -23.51
N ASN A 47 -23.17 7.10 -23.49
CA ASN A 47 -23.78 6.37 -22.38
C ASN A 47 -23.44 6.83 -20.94
N SER A 48 -24.33 7.62 -20.34
CA SER A 48 -24.59 7.54 -18.89
C SER A 48 -25.82 6.66 -18.64
N GLU A 49 -25.71 5.39 -19.03
CA GLU A 49 -26.45 4.33 -18.36
C GLU A 49 -25.64 3.97 -17.12
N ASP A 50 -26.32 3.88 -15.97
CA ASP A 50 -25.78 3.57 -14.65
C ASP A 50 -25.23 2.13 -14.65
N ASN A 51 -24.07 1.92 -15.27
CA ASN A 51 -23.43 0.62 -15.34
C ASN A 51 -22.99 0.23 -13.93
N ALA A 52 -23.68 -0.77 -13.36
CA ALA A 52 -23.32 -1.34 -12.08
C ALA A 52 -21.86 -1.81 -12.10
N ILE A 53 -21.09 -1.46 -11.06
CA ILE A 53 -19.69 -1.86 -10.91
C ILE A 53 -19.59 -3.39 -10.90
N GLN A 54 -18.64 -3.94 -11.64
CA GLN A 54 -18.41 -5.38 -11.76
C GLN A 54 -16.95 -5.77 -11.49
N VAL A 55 -16.72 -7.06 -11.27
CA VAL A 55 -15.38 -7.63 -11.21
C VAL A 55 -14.70 -7.45 -12.56
N GLY A 56 -13.47 -6.94 -12.55
CA GLY A 56 -12.69 -6.60 -13.73
C GLY A 56 -12.66 -5.10 -14.02
N ASP A 57 -13.59 -4.32 -13.46
CA ASP A 57 -13.65 -2.88 -13.68
C ASP A 57 -12.41 -2.17 -13.13
N VAL A 58 -11.98 -1.16 -13.88
CA VAL A 58 -10.92 -0.22 -13.50
C VAL A 58 -11.58 1.13 -13.24
N LEU A 59 -11.48 1.59 -12.00
CA LEU A 59 -12.19 2.77 -11.52
C LEU A 59 -11.21 3.85 -11.08
N THR A 60 -11.46 5.10 -11.45
CA THR A 60 -10.82 6.25 -10.81
C THR A 60 -11.68 6.70 -9.65
N VAL A 61 -11.11 6.65 -8.43
CA VAL A 61 -11.79 7.03 -7.19
C VAL A 61 -10.94 8.04 -6.41
N LYS A 62 -11.56 8.73 -5.46
CA LYS A 62 -10.82 9.48 -4.43
C LYS A 62 -10.44 8.55 -3.29
N LEU A 63 -9.38 8.88 -2.56
CA LEU A 63 -8.94 8.05 -1.44
C LEU A 63 -10.01 7.88 -0.34
N ASP A 64 -10.87 8.89 -0.11
CA ASP A 64 -11.96 8.80 0.88
C ASP A 64 -13.11 7.86 0.49
N ALA A 65 -13.13 7.37 -0.75
CA ALA A 65 -14.08 6.34 -1.19
C ALA A 65 -13.65 4.91 -0.80
N LEU A 66 -12.45 4.74 -0.23
CA LEU A 66 -11.86 3.43 0.05
C LEU A 66 -11.89 3.10 1.55
N LEU A 67 -12.46 1.94 1.89
CA LEU A 67 -12.46 1.42 3.25
C LEU A 67 -11.27 0.48 3.49
N PRO A 68 -10.46 0.69 4.55
CA PRO A 68 -9.40 -0.23 4.93
C PRO A 68 -9.91 -1.63 5.33
N THR A 69 -9.06 -2.63 5.11
CA THR A 69 -9.27 -4.04 5.52
C THR A 69 -8.26 -4.53 6.56
N GLN A 70 -7.52 -3.58 7.12
CA GLN A 70 -6.53 -3.78 8.17
C GLN A 70 -6.56 -2.56 9.10
N PRO A 71 -6.35 -2.71 10.42
CA PRO A 71 -6.35 -1.60 11.37
C PRO A 71 -4.96 -0.99 11.62
N VAL A 72 -3.89 -1.64 11.14
CA VAL A 72 -2.50 -1.24 11.43
C VAL A 72 -1.65 -1.08 10.18
N LEU A 73 -0.57 -0.30 10.30
CA LEU A 73 0.45 -0.09 9.28
C LEU A 73 1.86 -0.13 9.88
N ALA A 74 2.85 -0.34 9.01
CA ALA A 74 4.23 0.03 9.29
C ALA A 74 4.39 1.49 8.94
N PHE A 75 4.36 2.38 9.93
CA PHE A 75 4.54 3.82 9.68
C PHE A 75 5.89 4.10 9.04
N ASP A 76 6.93 3.32 9.35
CA ASP A 76 8.24 3.56 8.73
C ASP A 76 8.30 3.25 7.24
N ARG A 77 7.35 2.46 6.70
CA ARG A 77 7.18 2.34 5.24
C ARG A 77 6.60 3.62 4.65
N VAL A 78 5.65 4.24 5.35
CA VAL A 78 5.05 5.53 4.97
C VAL A 78 6.12 6.63 5.08
N PHE A 79 6.82 6.72 6.21
CA PHE A 79 7.90 7.68 6.45
C PHE A 79 9.07 7.51 5.47
N ALA A 80 9.41 6.28 5.07
CA ALA A 80 10.42 6.05 4.03
C ALA A 80 10.02 6.72 2.70
N SER A 81 8.74 6.61 2.30
CA SER A 81 8.24 7.30 1.11
C SER A 81 8.19 8.81 1.29
N LEU A 82 7.65 9.31 2.41
CA LEU A 82 7.52 10.74 2.65
C LEU A 82 8.89 11.44 2.75
N GLY A 83 9.85 10.86 3.49
CA GLY A 83 11.22 11.36 3.54
C GLY A 83 11.92 11.30 2.17
N ARG A 84 11.60 10.29 1.35
CA ARG A 84 12.08 10.22 -0.04
C ARG A 84 11.48 11.34 -0.90
N TYR A 85 10.21 11.69 -0.73
CA TYR A 85 9.57 12.79 -1.46
C TYR A 85 10.17 14.14 -1.09
N GLU A 86 10.47 14.37 0.19
CA GLU A 86 11.18 15.59 0.64
C GLU A 86 12.55 15.73 -0.01
N ALA A 87 13.31 14.64 -0.06
CA ALA A 87 14.64 14.65 -0.68
C ALA A 87 14.59 14.70 -2.22
N ARG A 88 13.51 14.16 -2.83
CA ARG A 88 13.35 13.98 -4.28
C ARG A 88 11.88 14.18 -4.67
N PRO A 89 11.39 15.42 -4.87
CA PRO A 89 9.98 15.70 -5.13
C PRO A 89 9.40 14.94 -6.34
N ALA A 90 10.20 14.75 -7.39
CA ALA A 90 9.82 13.93 -8.57
C ALA A 90 9.33 12.52 -8.21
N GLN A 91 9.83 11.92 -7.11
CA GLN A 91 9.44 10.57 -6.69
C GLN A 91 7.98 10.50 -6.22
N MET A 92 7.39 11.61 -5.77
CA MET A 92 5.97 11.66 -5.43
C MET A 92 5.11 11.39 -6.67
N PHE A 93 5.40 12.12 -7.76
CA PHE A 93 4.69 11.94 -9.03
C PHE A 93 5.02 10.60 -9.70
N ASP A 94 6.25 10.11 -9.55
CA ASP A 94 6.62 8.77 -10.04
C ASP A 94 5.81 7.68 -9.34
N ASP A 95 5.70 7.74 -8.00
CA ASP A 95 4.90 6.79 -7.21
C ASP A 95 3.40 6.91 -7.52
N LEU A 96 2.87 8.12 -7.76
CA LEU A 96 1.49 8.35 -8.21
C LEU A 96 1.24 7.71 -9.58
N CYS A 97 2.13 7.95 -10.55
CA CYS A 97 2.04 7.32 -11.87
C CYS A 97 2.13 5.80 -11.80
N LEU A 98 3.05 5.25 -10.99
CA LEU A 98 3.21 3.80 -10.79
C LEU A 98 1.93 3.20 -10.21
N THR A 99 1.41 3.82 -9.17
CA THR A 99 0.22 3.34 -8.45
C THR A 99 -1.05 3.45 -9.29
N ASN A 100 -1.12 4.44 -10.18
CA ASN A 100 -2.23 4.61 -11.11
C ASN A 100 -2.03 3.86 -12.43
N GLY A 101 -1.06 2.95 -12.52
CA GLY A 101 -0.86 2.09 -13.70
C GLY A 101 -0.29 2.82 -14.93
N GLY A 102 0.23 4.04 -14.77
CA GLY A 102 0.87 4.86 -15.80
C GLY A 102 2.39 4.71 -15.88
N GLN A 103 2.95 3.66 -15.24
CA GLN A 103 4.38 3.40 -15.12
C GLN A 103 5.09 4.52 -14.33
N GLY A 104 5.89 5.39 -14.92
CA GLY A 104 6.61 6.43 -14.17
C GLY A 104 6.14 7.83 -14.54
N VAL A 105 6.60 8.84 -13.81
CA VAL A 105 6.37 10.23 -14.21
C VAL A 105 7.15 10.55 -15.49
N LYS A 106 6.51 11.26 -16.41
CA LYS A 106 7.10 11.77 -17.65
C LYS A 106 7.39 13.26 -17.54
N THR A 107 6.42 14.06 -17.09
CA THR A 107 6.59 15.50 -16.85
C THR A 107 5.94 15.91 -15.54
N TRP A 108 6.60 16.79 -14.80
CA TRP A 108 6.09 17.48 -13.62
C TRP A 108 6.89 18.78 -13.43
N ASP A 109 6.35 19.73 -12.69
CA ASP A 109 7.04 20.94 -12.25
C ASP A 109 6.59 21.38 -10.84
N ASP A 110 7.11 22.50 -10.34
CA ASP A 110 6.81 22.99 -8.99
C ASP A 110 5.34 23.41 -8.78
N LYS A 111 4.54 23.52 -9.85
CA LYS A 111 3.10 23.80 -9.79
C LYS A 111 2.27 22.53 -9.80
N SER A 112 2.84 21.39 -10.20
CA SER A 112 2.17 20.09 -10.18
C SER A 112 1.60 19.80 -8.79
N GLN A 113 0.37 19.31 -8.74
CA GLN A 113 -0.33 18.93 -7.52
C GLN A 113 -0.71 17.45 -7.56
N PRO A 114 -0.52 16.71 -6.46
CA PRO A 114 -0.90 15.29 -6.42
C PRO A 114 -2.41 15.06 -6.55
N THR A 115 -3.24 16.08 -6.27
CA THR A 115 -4.70 16.05 -6.40
C THR A 115 -5.20 16.46 -7.78
N ASP A 116 -4.32 16.85 -8.70
CA ASP A 116 -4.67 17.31 -10.05
C ASP A 116 -3.91 16.49 -11.10
N LEU A 117 -4.61 15.53 -11.72
CA LEU A 117 -4.03 14.62 -12.72
C LEU A 117 -3.58 15.34 -13.99
N GLU A 118 -4.09 16.53 -14.28
CA GLU A 118 -3.71 17.31 -15.47
C GLU A 118 -2.43 18.13 -15.23
N SER A 119 -2.01 18.26 -13.96
CA SER A 119 -0.85 19.06 -13.57
C SER A 119 0.49 18.34 -13.75
N TYR A 120 0.48 17.05 -14.06
CA TYR A 120 1.65 16.22 -14.38
C TYR A 120 1.27 15.17 -15.44
N SER A 121 2.25 14.52 -16.07
CA SER A 121 1.96 13.42 -17.01
C SER A 121 2.77 12.17 -16.68
N CYS A 122 2.17 11.01 -16.94
CA CYS A 122 2.80 9.71 -16.80
C CYS A 122 3.37 9.22 -18.13
N LYS A 123 4.28 8.24 -18.07
CA LYS A 123 4.90 7.64 -19.26
C LYS A 123 3.89 6.89 -20.11
N GLU A 124 2.93 6.25 -19.45
CA GLU A 124 1.80 5.55 -20.06
C GLU A 124 0.46 6.10 -19.55
N PRO A 125 -0.65 5.88 -20.27
CA PRO A 125 -1.97 6.25 -19.79
C PRO A 125 -2.28 5.59 -18.44
N LEU A 126 -2.97 6.32 -17.55
CA LEU A 126 -3.42 5.75 -16.28
C LEU A 126 -4.35 4.56 -16.53
N GLY A 127 -4.23 3.52 -15.70
CA GLY A 127 -4.99 2.27 -15.84
C GLY A 127 -4.50 1.33 -16.95
N SER A 128 -3.54 1.74 -17.78
CA SER A 128 -3.01 0.88 -18.86
C SER A 128 -2.28 -0.36 -18.33
N ASN A 129 -1.55 -0.24 -17.22
CA ASN A 129 -0.96 -1.36 -16.50
C ASN A 129 -1.85 -1.79 -15.33
N GLN A 130 -2.84 -2.64 -15.62
CA GLN A 130 -3.80 -3.09 -14.61
C GLN A 130 -3.20 -3.93 -13.49
N ASP A 131 -2.08 -4.63 -13.73
CA ASP A 131 -1.41 -5.47 -12.73
C ASP A 131 -0.65 -4.63 -11.69
N ALA A 132 -0.44 -3.34 -11.97
CA ALA A 132 0.18 -2.38 -11.07
C ALA A 132 -0.82 -1.70 -10.11
N LEU A 133 -2.12 -1.84 -10.36
CA LEU A 133 -3.17 -1.12 -9.64
C LEU A 133 -3.41 -1.71 -8.24
N PRO A 134 -3.70 -0.86 -7.25
CA PRO A 134 -4.37 -1.30 -6.03
C PRO A 134 -5.67 -2.05 -6.37
N THR A 135 -5.93 -3.09 -5.60
CA THR A 135 -7.09 -3.97 -5.80
C THR A 135 -8.12 -3.70 -4.73
N VAL A 136 -9.40 -3.71 -5.13
CA VAL A 136 -10.53 -3.54 -4.23
C VAL A 136 -11.50 -4.72 -4.34
N LEU A 137 -12.28 -4.88 -3.27
CA LEU A 137 -13.45 -5.74 -3.20
C LEU A 137 -14.70 -4.87 -3.21
N LEU A 138 -15.67 -5.23 -4.05
CA LEU A 138 -16.99 -4.61 -4.11
C LEU A 138 -17.91 -5.28 -3.09
N ALA A 139 -18.53 -4.48 -2.22
CA ALA A 139 -19.54 -4.96 -1.27
C ALA A 139 -20.88 -5.27 -1.99
N PRO A 140 -21.80 -6.01 -1.32
CA PRO A 140 -23.09 -6.39 -1.93
C PRO A 140 -24.00 -5.21 -2.29
N ASP A 141 -23.81 -4.05 -1.67
CA ASP A 141 -24.54 -2.82 -1.99
C ASP A 141 -24.20 -2.28 -3.40
N GLY A 142 -23.23 -2.88 -4.08
CA GLY A 142 -22.77 -2.52 -5.41
C GLY A 142 -22.01 -1.19 -5.47
N LYS A 143 -21.62 -0.62 -4.33
CA LYS A 143 -21.03 0.73 -4.24
C LYS A 143 -19.82 0.81 -3.31
N THR A 144 -19.86 0.11 -2.18
CA THR A 144 -18.80 0.20 -1.17
C THR A 144 -17.56 -0.58 -1.62
N LEU A 145 -16.39 0.07 -1.54
CA LEU A 145 -15.10 -0.50 -1.96
C LEU A 145 -14.19 -0.73 -0.75
N TYR A 146 -13.85 -2.00 -0.50
CA TYR A 146 -12.85 -2.38 0.50
C TYR A 146 -11.49 -2.55 -0.15
N LEU A 147 -10.48 -1.81 0.34
CA LEU A 147 -9.12 -1.88 -0.18
C LEU A 147 -8.47 -3.21 0.20
N LEU A 148 -8.03 -3.99 -0.78
CA LEU A 148 -7.35 -5.27 -0.55
C LEU A 148 -5.83 -5.17 -0.64
N SER A 149 -5.29 -4.19 -1.37
CA SER A 149 -3.85 -4.00 -1.51
C SER A 149 -3.47 -2.52 -1.57
N GLY A 150 -2.23 -2.21 -1.19
CA GLY A 150 -1.69 -0.85 -1.29
C GLY A 150 -1.95 0.06 -0.08
N HIS A 151 -2.44 -0.44 1.06
CA HIS A 151 -2.74 0.39 2.25
C HIS A 151 -1.61 1.33 2.65
N HIS A 152 -0.34 0.88 2.62
CA HIS A 152 0.80 1.75 2.93
C HIS A 152 0.97 2.87 1.91
N ILE A 153 0.98 2.59 0.60
CA ILE A 153 1.22 3.62 -0.42
C ILE A 153 0.04 4.59 -0.54
N LEU A 154 -1.19 4.11 -0.44
CA LEU A 154 -2.37 4.97 -0.46
C LEU A 154 -2.46 5.82 0.81
N THR A 155 -2.00 5.31 1.96
CA THR A 155 -1.82 6.12 3.18
C THR A 155 -0.71 7.16 3.02
N THR A 156 0.39 6.83 2.32
CA THR A 156 1.40 7.84 1.97
C THR A 156 0.77 8.97 1.16
N PHE A 157 -0.07 8.69 0.17
CA PHE A 157 -0.76 9.73 -0.60
C PHE A 157 -1.77 10.53 0.23
N TRP A 158 -2.41 9.89 1.19
CA TRP A 158 -3.28 10.56 2.15
C TRP A 158 -2.51 11.56 3.01
N ASP A 159 -1.34 11.18 3.52
CA ASP A 159 -0.61 11.94 4.54
C ASP A 159 0.54 12.81 3.97
N MET A 160 0.81 12.75 2.66
CA MET A 160 1.85 13.58 2.04
C MET A 160 1.43 15.07 1.93
N PRO A 161 2.40 15.99 1.80
CA PRO A 161 2.11 17.40 1.53
C PRO A 161 1.23 17.57 0.28
N ASN A 162 0.23 18.45 0.37
CA ASN A 162 -0.78 18.71 -0.66
C ASN A 162 -1.59 17.48 -1.11
N GLY A 163 -1.48 16.35 -0.41
CA GLY A 163 -2.31 15.16 -0.61
C GLY A 163 -3.66 15.27 0.11
N GLY A 164 -4.12 14.15 0.66
CA GLY A 164 -5.35 14.07 1.44
C GLY A 164 -6.46 13.27 0.77
N THR A 165 -7.68 13.44 1.27
CA THR A 165 -8.87 12.65 0.89
C THR A 165 -9.16 12.69 -0.60
N SER A 166 -8.86 13.81 -1.26
CA SER A 166 -9.21 14.06 -2.66
C SER A 166 -8.18 13.56 -3.67
N VAL A 167 -7.07 12.93 -3.25
CA VAL A 167 -6.10 12.39 -4.20
C VAL A 167 -6.79 11.33 -5.07
N PRO A 168 -6.81 11.50 -6.40
CA PRO A 168 -7.39 10.53 -7.29
C PRO A 168 -6.47 9.32 -7.46
N VAL A 169 -7.05 8.12 -7.36
CA VAL A 169 -6.35 6.85 -7.58
C VAL A 169 -7.15 5.94 -8.48
N VAL A 170 -6.44 5.18 -9.31
CA VAL A 170 -7.02 4.14 -10.17
C VAL A 170 -6.94 2.81 -9.44
N VAL A 171 -8.06 2.12 -9.31
CA VAL A 171 -8.17 0.83 -8.63
C VAL A 171 -8.79 -0.22 -9.55
N LYS A 172 -8.49 -1.49 -9.30
CA LYS A 172 -9.11 -2.62 -9.99
C LYS A 172 -10.04 -3.38 -9.07
N VAL A 173 -11.30 -3.55 -9.48
CA VAL A 173 -12.24 -4.44 -8.78
C VAL A 173 -11.83 -5.87 -9.12
N THR A 174 -11.27 -6.57 -8.14
CA THR A 174 -10.81 -7.96 -8.35
C THR A 174 -11.82 -8.98 -7.86
N GLN A 175 -12.72 -8.55 -6.99
CA GLN A 175 -13.66 -9.40 -6.28
C GLN A 175 -14.93 -8.64 -5.98
N SER A 176 -16.03 -9.37 -5.96
CA SER A 176 -17.32 -8.88 -5.51
C SER A 176 -17.91 -9.93 -4.59
N LEU A 177 -18.54 -9.48 -3.52
CA LEU A 177 -19.23 -10.37 -2.60
C LEU A 177 -20.70 -10.43 -2.97
N ALA A 178 -21.17 -11.65 -3.23
CA ALA A 178 -22.58 -11.95 -3.35
C ALA A 178 -23.10 -12.40 -1.98
N GLY A 179 -24.25 -11.88 -1.56
CA GLY A 179 -24.91 -12.27 -0.33
C GLY A 179 -25.44 -11.08 0.45
N ASP A 180 -26.55 -11.29 1.15
CA ASP A 180 -27.20 -10.25 1.94
C ASP A 180 -26.67 -10.21 3.39
N ASP A 181 -25.85 -11.20 3.79
CA ASP A 181 -25.29 -11.33 5.14
C ASP A 181 -23.82 -10.86 5.18
N ILE A 182 -23.60 -9.75 5.87
CA ILE A 182 -22.28 -9.13 6.02
C ILE A 182 -21.31 -9.99 6.86
N ASP A 183 -21.81 -10.85 7.75
CA ASP A 183 -20.96 -11.71 8.59
C ASP A 183 -20.38 -12.89 7.78
N GLU A 184 -21.16 -13.43 6.85
CA GLU A 184 -20.68 -14.46 5.90
C GLU A 184 -19.59 -13.88 5.00
N ILE A 185 -19.76 -12.64 4.58
CA ILE A 185 -18.80 -11.85 3.80
C ILE A 185 -17.47 -11.69 4.52
N TRP A 186 -17.50 -11.22 5.76
CA TRP A 186 -16.29 -11.04 6.55
C TRP A 186 -15.59 -12.36 6.81
N SER A 187 -16.35 -13.44 7.00
CA SER A 187 -15.81 -14.79 7.16
C SER A 187 -15.12 -15.26 5.89
N ALA A 188 -15.73 -15.08 4.72
CA ALA A 188 -15.14 -15.43 3.43
C ALA A 188 -13.86 -14.61 3.15
N MET A 189 -13.87 -13.30 3.40
CA MET A 189 -12.67 -12.46 3.26
C MET A 189 -11.53 -12.91 4.18
N LYS A 190 -11.87 -13.32 5.41
CA LYS A 190 -10.89 -13.85 6.36
C LYS A 190 -10.28 -15.17 5.88
N GLU A 191 -11.11 -16.11 5.43
CA GLU A 191 -10.68 -17.41 4.92
C GLU A 191 -9.83 -17.27 3.66
N ALA A 192 -10.15 -16.30 2.80
CA ALA A 192 -9.38 -15.98 1.61
C ALA A 192 -8.09 -15.18 1.89
N GLY A 193 -7.79 -14.84 3.16
CA GLY A 193 -6.60 -14.10 3.55
C GLY A 193 -6.59 -12.64 3.07
N GLN A 194 -7.77 -12.02 2.96
CA GLN A 194 -7.96 -10.69 2.37
C GLN A 194 -8.08 -9.57 3.39
N ILE A 195 -8.34 -9.91 4.64
CA ILE A 195 -8.47 -8.96 5.75
C ILE A 195 -7.48 -9.31 6.86
N TRP A 196 -7.03 -8.29 7.57
CA TRP A 196 -6.22 -8.44 8.77
C TRP A 196 -6.97 -7.90 9.98
N LEU A 197 -7.49 -8.80 10.82
CA LEU A 197 -8.30 -8.43 11.99
C LEU A 197 -7.51 -8.55 13.29
N PHE A 198 -6.32 -7.95 13.33
CA PHE A 198 -5.55 -7.82 14.57
C PHE A 198 -5.07 -6.38 14.78
N ASP A 199 -5.26 -5.86 16.00
CA ASP A 199 -4.87 -4.51 16.39
C ASP A 199 -3.35 -4.35 16.61
N ILE A 200 -2.93 -3.17 17.09
CA ILE A 200 -1.52 -2.87 17.41
C ILE A 200 -0.92 -3.75 18.51
N ARG A 201 -1.75 -4.31 19.39
CA ARG A 201 -1.34 -5.24 20.44
C ARG A 201 -1.27 -6.69 19.93
N GLY A 202 -1.69 -6.92 18.68
CA GLY A 202 -1.80 -8.26 18.11
C GLY A 202 -3.03 -9.02 18.61
N GLU A 203 -4.02 -8.31 19.16
CA GLU A 203 -5.28 -8.86 19.63
C GLU A 203 -6.30 -8.89 18.50
N LYS A 204 -7.15 -9.92 18.47
CA LYS A 204 -8.20 -10.04 17.46
C LYS A 204 -9.22 -8.92 17.61
N ILE A 205 -9.64 -8.34 16.49
CA ILE A 205 -10.74 -7.38 16.41
C ILE A 205 -11.90 -7.93 15.57
N LYS A 206 -13.07 -7.32 15.71
CA LYS A 206 -14.21 -7.53 14.82
C LYS A 206 -14.08 -6.68 13.56
N PRO A 207 -14.72 -7.07 12.45
CA PRO A 207 -14.75 -6.24 11.25
C PRO A 207 -15.33 -4.84 11.48
N SER A 208 -16.31 -4.70 12.38
CA SER A 208 -16.90 -3.41 12.78
C SER A 208 -15.92 -2.47 13.50
N GLU A 209 -14.74 -2.96 13.87
CA GLU A 209 -13.66 -2.18 14.50
C GLU A 209 -12.57 -1.79 13.49
N LEU A 210 -12.73 -2.14 12.21
CA LEU A 210 -11.86 -1.65 11.15
C LEU A 210 -12.00 -0.12 11.02
N PRO A 211 -10.91 0.58 10.65
CA PRO A 211 -10.99 2.02 10.49
C PRO A 211 -11.88 2.42 9.32
N GLU A 212 -12.51 3.59 9.43
CA GLU A 212 -13.48 4.08 8.43
C GLU A 212 -12.83 4.79 7.24
N TYR A 213 -11.53 5.09 7.31
CA TYR A 213 -10.77 5.73 6.25
C TYR A 213 -9.28 5.44 6.36
N LEU A 214 -8.54 5.68 5.27
CA LEU A 214 -7.08 5.55 5.20
C LEU A 214 -6.39 6.65 6.02
N GLY A 215 -5.05 6.65 6.05
CA GLY A 215 -4.28 7.66 6.77
C GLY A 215 -3.80 7.18 8.14
N MET A 216 -2.64 7.69 8.57
CA MET A 216 -1.99 7.36 9.85
C MET A 216 -2.78 7.81 11.08
N LYS A 217 -3.78 8.68 10.93
CA LYS A 217 -4.70 9.02 12.04
C LYS A 217 -5.62 7.85 12.41
N GLN A 218 -6.02 7.06 11.42
CA GLN A 218 -6.93 5.93 11.56
C GLN A 218 -6.17 4.62 11.70
N LEU A 219 -5.34 4.32 10.71
CA LEU A 219 -4.49 3.13 10.69
C LEU A 219 -3.36 3.30 11.69
N LYS A 220 -3.29 2.42 12.69
CA LYS A 220 -2.38 2.58 13.82
C LYS A 220 -0.99 2.01 13.53
N HIS A 221 0.02 2.54 14.21
CA HIS A 221 1.41 2.08 14.02
C HIS A 221 1.67 0.73 14.71
N ASP A 222 1.92 -0.31 13.92
CA ASP A 222 2.55 -1.54 14.43
C ASP A 222 4.09 -1.42 14.31
N ARG A 223 4.74 -1.22 15.47
CA ARG A 223 6.20 -1.08 15.56
C ARG A 223 6.95 -2.34 15.15
N TYR A 224 6.38 -3.54 15.33
CA TYR A 224 6.99 -4.78 14.89
C TYR A 224 6.92 -4.91 13.37
N LEU A 225 5.79 -4.49 12.77
CA LEU A 225 5.62 -4.48 11.33
C LEU A 225 6.62 -3.53 10.63
N SER A 226 6.96 -2.41 11.27
CA SER A 226 8.08 -1.55 10.83
C SER A 226 9.41 -2.28 10.76
N LEU A 227 9.77 -3.06 11.80
CA LEU A 227 11.01 -3.86 11.79
C LEU A 227 10.98 -4.86 10.63
N VAL A 228 9.89 -5.63 10.51
CA VAL A 228 9.73 -6.65 9.47
C VAL A 228 9.79 -6.04 8.06
N PHE A 229 9.20 -4.86 7.85
CA PHE A 229 9.29 -4.14 6.58
C PHE A 229 10.74 -3.96 6.12
N PHE A 230 11.61 -3.55 7.02
CA PHE A 230 13.03 -3.32 6.73
C PHE A 230 13.81 -4.62 6.54
N LEU A 231 13.41 -5.70 7.21
CA LEU A 231 14.14 -6.97 7.21
C LEU A 231 13.86 -7.88 6.01
N ARG A 232 13.02 -7.45 5.06
CA ARG A 232 12.84 -8.15 3.78
C ARG A 232 14.16 -8.17 3.00
N ASN A 233 14.51 -9.35 2.50
CA ASN A 233 15.80 -9.68 1.87
C ASN A 233 17.02 -9.54 2.81
N ILE A 234 16.79 -9.41 4.12
CA ILE A 234 17.83 -9.42 5.16
C ILE A 234 17.71 -10.69 6.02
N ALA A 235 16.51 -11.01 6.48
CA ALA A 235 16.25 -12.18 7.32
C ALA A 235 15.24 -13.17 6.71
N TYR A 236 14.50 -12.71 5.69
CA TYR A 236 13.53 -13.52 4.98
C TYR A 236 13.27 -12.93 3.58
N SER A 237 12.74 -13.71 2.64
CA SER A 237 12.22 -13.23 1.36
C SER A 237 10.85 -13.82 1.05
N ASP A 238 10.26 -13.40 -0.08
CA ASP A 238 9.11 -14.14 -0.62
C ASP A 238 9.59 -15.56 -0.98
N PRO A 239 8.90 -16.63 -0.53
CA PRO A 239 9.26 -17.99 -0.92
C PRO A 239 9.01 -18.25 -2.42
N ASP A 240 8.14 -17.48 -3.08
CA ASP A 240 7.93 -17.54 -4.52
C ASP A 240 8.82 -16.50 -5.23
N THR A 241 9.99 -16.96 -5.69
CA THR A 241 10.96 -16.10 -6.40
C THR A 241 10.58 -15.86 -7.87
N GLY A 242 9.56 -16.53 -8.40
CA GLY A 242 9.12 -16.42 -9.79
C GLY A 242 8.16 -15.26 -10.05
N LYS A 243 7.56 -14.69 -8.98
CA LYS A 243 6.61 -13.58 -9.10
C LYS A 243 7.31 -12.25 -9.39
N THR A 244 7.03 -11.71 -10.57
CA THR A 244 7.38 -10.32 -10.92
C THR A 244 6.31 -9.37 -10.37
N THR A 245 6.73 -8.26 -9.77
CA THR A 245 5.81 -7.21 -9.30
C THR A 245 5.73 -6.10 -10.35
N ALA A 246 4.53 -5.82 -10.86
CA ALA A 246 4.30 -4.71 -11.77
C ALA A 246 4.48 -3.35 -11.05
N ASN A 247 4.14 -3.30 -9.75
CA ASN A 247 4.31 -2.13 -8.91
C ASN A 247 5.11 -2.46 -7.64
N PRO A 248 6.39 -2.04 -7.51
CA PRO A 248 7.20 -2.33 -6.35
C PRO A 248 6.71 -1.69 -5.04
N LEU A 249 5.76 -0.74 -5.11
CA LEU A 249 5.11 -0.11 -3.96
C LEU A 249 3.93 -0.93 -3.44
N ILE A 250 3.35 -1.78 -4.28
CA ILE A 250 2.28 -2.73 -3.97
C ILE A 250 2.82 -4.13 -4.24
N ARG A 251 3.63 -4.64 -3.32
CA ARG A 251 4.20 -5.99 -3.40
C ARG A 251 3.34 -6.98 -2.63
N PRO A 252 2.34 -7.63 -3.26
CA PRO A 252 1.73 -8.80 -2.65
C PRO A 252 2.80 -9.87 -2.48
N MET A 253 2.85 -10.46 -1.29
CA MET A 253 3.69 -11.63 -1.03
C MET A 253 2.91 -12.88 -1.41
N SER A 254 3.59 -13.97 -1.78
CA SER A 254 2.93 -15.25 -2.09
C SER A 254 2.08 -15.79 -0.94
N VAL A 255 2.44 -15.48 0.30
CA VAL A 255 1.63 -15.71 1.50
C VAL A 255 0.94 -14.39 1.90
N PRO A 256 -0.40 -14.33 1.96
CA PRO A 256 -1.11 -13.14 2.42
C PRO A 256 -0.66 -12.71 3.80
N TYR A 257 -0.53 -11.39 4.01
CA TYR A 257 -0.11 -10.79 5.30
C TYR A 257 1.18 -11.36 5.91
N MET A 258 2.09 -11.94 5.11
CA MET A 258 3.32 -12.58 5.60
C MET A 258 4.14 -11.71 6.56
N GLN A 259 4.29 -10.42 6.27
CA GLN A 259 5.01 -9.49 7.15
C GLN A 259 4.33 -9.31 8.51
N TYR A 260 2.99 -9.39 8.53
CA TYR A 260 2.20 -9.26 9.75
C TYR A 260 2.30 -10.52 10.62
N HIS A 261 2.40 -11.69 10.00
CA HIS A 261 2.68 -12.93 10.73
C HIS A 261 4.07 -12.92 11.38
N TRP A 262 5.10 -12.47 10.66
CA TRP A 262 6.43 -12.23 11.25
C TRP A 262 6.38 -11.19 12.38
N ALA A 263 5.60 -10.12 12.22
CA ALA A 263 5.42 -9.11 13.27
C ALA A 263 4.75 -9.70 14.53
N GLN A 264 3.73 -10.55 14.38
CA GLN A 264 3.13 -11.29 15.48
C GLN A 264 4.10 -12.26 16.16
N TYR A 265 4.96 -12.93 15.39
CA TYR A 265 6.00 -13.79 15.92
C TYR A 265 7.01 -12.98 16.76
N LEU A 266 7.55 -11.89 16.21
CA LEU A 266 8.49 -11.02 16.92
C LEU A 266 7.89 -10.43 18.20
N ARG A 267 6.60 -10.06 18.19
CA ARG A 267 5.89 -9.57 19.38
C ARG A 267 5.94 -10.54 20.58
N LYS A 268 6.09 -11.84 20.33
CA LYS A 268 6.23 -12.86 21.38
C LYS A 268 7.68 -13.10 21.81
N LYS A 269 8.65 -12.69 21.01
CA LYS A 269 10.08 -13.03 21.16
C LYS A 269 10.94 -11.86 21.61
N MET A 270 10.52 -10.62 21.33
CA MET A 270 11.19 -9.40 21.76
C MET A 270 10.20 -8.36 22.25
N LYS A 271 10.69 -7.40 23.05
CA LYS A 271 9.93 -6.22 23.48
C LYS A 271 10.42 -4.99 22.74
N VAL A 272 9.76 -4.61 21.65
CA VAL A 272 10.17 -3.44 20.84
C VAL A 272 10.15 -2.13 21.63
N SER A 273 9.40 -2.07 22.73
CA SER A 273 9.37 -0.93 23.65
C SER A 273 10.68 -0.69 24.40
N ASN A 274 11.60 -1.66 24.42
CA ASN A 274 12.93 -1.50 25.01
C ASN A 274 13.86 -0.63 24.17
N TYR A 275 13.43 -0.21 22.97
CA TYR A 275 14.19 0.59 22.03
C TYR A 275 13.45 1.91 21.73
N ASP A 276 14.16 3.03 21.72
CA ASP A 276 13.71 4.27 21.09
C ASP A 276 13.97 4.19 19.59
N LEU A 277 12.93 3.94 18.81
CA LEU A 277 13.03 3.90 17.34
C LEU A 277 13.27 5.29 16.71
N ASN A 278 13.39 6.36 17.50
CA ASN A 278 13.87 7.67 17.03
C ASN A 278 15.39 7.83 17.20
N ASP A 279 16.03 6.95 17.96
CA ASP A 279 17.49 6.91 18.10
C ASP A 279 18.08 5.96 17.03
N PRO A 280 19.06 6.42 16.22
CA PRO A 280 19.62 5.60 15.14
C PRO A 280 20.27 4.30 15.63
N ASP A 281 20.96 4.35 16.77
CA ASP A 281 21.72 3.22 17.31
C ASP A 281 20.77 2.20 17.94
N GLU A 282 19.79 2.67 18.73
CA GLU A 282 18.76 1.78 19.30
C GLU A 282 17.85 1.17 18.24
N TYR A 283 17.48 1.90 17.18
CA TYR A 283 16.73 1.34 16.06
C TYR A 283 17.59 0.29 15.32
N THR A 284 18.87 0.57 15.08
CA THR A 284 19.77 -0.43 14.49
C THR A 284 19.89 -1.68 15.35
N ALA A 285 19.96 -1.53 16.69
CA ALA A 285 19.97 -2.65 17.62
C ALA A 285 18.67 -3.46 17.55
N ALA A 286 17.51 -2.80 17.50
CA ALA A 286 16.21 -3.45 17.35
C ALA A 286 16.11 -4.26 16.04
N LEU A 287 16.63 -3.72 14.93
CA LEU A 287 16.67 -4.42 13.63
C LEU A 287 17.58 -5.65 13.70
N LYS A 288 18.74 -5.55 14.34
CA LYS A 288 19.67 -6.67 14.53
C LYS A 288 19.04 -7.79 15.38
N GLU A 289 18.42 -7.45 16.52
CA GLU A 289 17.72 -8.43 17.35
C GLU A 289 16.59 -9.11 16.58
N ALA A 290 15.73 -8.33 15.91
CA ALA A 290 14.62 -8.86 15.12
C ALA A 290 15.09 -9.77 13.98
N ALA A 291 16.16 -9.39 13.27
CA ALA A 291 16.75 -10.21 12.20
C ALA A 291 17.22 -11.56 12.74
N ASN A 292 17.96 -11.55 13.86
CA ASN A 292 18.44 -12.75 14.52
C ASN A 292 17.29 -13.65 15.00
N LEU A 293 16.22 -13.07 15.54
CA LEU A 293 15.05 -13.83 15.99
C LEU A 293 14.28 -14.48 14.84
N ILE A 294 14.22 -13.84 13.66
CA ILE A 294 13.62 -14.42 12.45
C ILE A 294 14.44 -15.61 11.99
N VAL A 295 15.76 -15.46 11.80
CA VAL A 295 16.61 -16.55 11.27
C VAL A 295 16.89 -17.66 12.29
N ALA A 296 16.69 -17.41 13.58
CA ALA A 296 16.81 -18.42 14.64
C ALA A 296 15.51 -19.20 14.91
N ALA A 297 14.40 -18.87 14.25
CA ALA A 297 13.19 -19.69 14.31
C ALA A 297 13.53 -21.10 13.78
N ALA A 298 12.99 -22.16 14.40
CA ALA A 298 13.19 -23.50 13.84
C ALA A 298 12.47 -23.61 12.49
N ASP A 299 13.05 -24.31 11.51
CA ASP A 299 12.47 -24.48 10.16
C ASP A 299 10.99 -24.91 10.17
N ASP A 300 10.62 -25.76 11.15
CA ASP A 300 9.30 -26.33 11.35
C ASP A 300 8.45 -25.59 12.39
N GLU A 301 8.95 -24.50 12.98
CA GLU A 301 8.19 -23.66 13.90
C GLU A 301 7.06 -22.96 13.15
N ASN A 302 5.81 -23.15 13.60
CA ASN A 302 4.67 -22.45 13.05
C ASN A 302 4.73 -20.95 13.38
N ILE A 303 4.71 -20.11 12.35
CA ILE A 303 4.81 -18.66 12.52
C ILE A 303 3.42 -18.06 12.75
N ALA A 304 3.13 -17.80 14.02
CA ALA A 304 1.91 -17.15 14.48
C ALA A 304 0.64 -17.80 13.88
N SER A 305 -0.32 -17.02 13.40
CA SER A 305 -1.57 -17.53 12.82
C SER A 305 -1.51 -17.76 11.31
N SER A 306 -0.32 -17.86 10.70
CA SER A 306 -0.17 -18.05 9.25
C SER A 306 -0.62 -19.43 8.76
N GLY A 307 -0.60 -20.44 9.64
CA GLY A 307 -0.72 -21.84 9.24
C GLY A 307 0.50 -22.34 8.44
N LYS A 308 1.63 -21.63 8.50
CA LYS A 308 2.88 -21.91 7.79
C LYS A 308 4.06 -21.99 8.74
N THR A 309 5.05 -22.82 8.40
CA THR A 309 6.31 -22.87 9.13
C THR A 309 7.23 -21.71 8.78
N ALA A 310 8.29 -21.51 9.56
CA ALA A 310 9.29 -20.48 9.33
C ALA A 310 9.95 -20.61 7.95
N LYS A 311 10.30 -21.84 7.55
CA LYS A 311 10.80 -22.16 6.21
C LYS A 311 9.79 -21.85 5.10
N GLU A 312 8.51 -22.21 5.29
CA GLU A 312 7.46 -21.90 4.33
C GLU A 312 7.18 -20.39 4.19
N LEU A 313 7.53 -19.58 5.21
CA LEU A 313 7.46 -18.11 5.16
C LEU A 313 8.76 -17.44 4.68
N GLY A 314 9.66 -18.22 4.06
CA GLY A 314 10.84 -17.71 3.38
C GLY A 314 11.94 -17.19 4.30
N GLN A 315 12.01 -17.70 5.54
CA GLN A 315 13.14 -17.47 6.44
C GLN A 315 14.49 -17.78 5.77
N PHE A 316 15.52 -17.03 6.09
CA PHE A 316 16.90 -17.33 5.70
C PHE A 316 17.64 -18.15 6.77
N ASP A 317 18.65 -18.91 6.34
CA ASP A 317 19.52 -19.67 7.25
C ASP A 317 20.36 -18.74 8.16
N GLU A 318 20.72 -17.56 7.65
CA GLU A 318 21.48 -16.55 8.38
C GLU A 318 21.05 -15.13 7.99
N VAL A 319 21.35 -14.16 8.86
CA VAL A 319 21.13 -12.75 8.55
C VAL A 319 22.08 -12.31 7.43
N ASN A 320 21.54 -11.71 6.38
CA ASN A 320 22.34 -11.05 5.36
C ASN A 320 22.90 -9.73 5.92
N THR A 321 24.04 -9.83 6.61
CA THR A 321 24.72 -8.72 7.29
C THR A 321 25.08 -7.59 6.33
N LYS A 322 25.54 -7.90 5.11
CA LYS A 322 25.85 -6.91 4.08
C LYS A 322 24.62 -6.08 3.70
N ALA A 323 23.46 -6.72 3.54
CA ALA A 323 22.22 -6.01 3.22
C ALA A 323 21.73 -5.16 4.41
N LEU A 324 21.87 -5.66 5.64
CA LEU A 324 21.55 -4.91 6.86
C LEU A 324 22.44 -3.68 7.03
N ASP A 325 23.76 -3.84 6.90
CA ASP A 325 24.71 -2.73 7.00
C ASP A 325 24.42 -1.68 5.91
N SER A 326 24.18 -2.14 4.68
CA SER A 326 23.79 -1.27 3.56
C SER A 326 22.45 -0.55 3.77
N LEU A 327 21.52 -1.16 4.52
CA LEU A 327 20.26 -0.51 4.91
C LEU A 327 20.51 0.63 5.91
N VAL A 328 21.29 0.39 6.97
CA VAL A 328 21.45 1.36 8.07
C VAL A 328 22.54 2.42 7.82
N THR A 329 23.42 2.22 6.84
CA THR A 329 24.53 3.16 6.56
C THR A 329 24.31 4.03 5.33
N ARG A 330 23.53 3.59 4.34
CA ARG A 330 23.34 4.37 3.11
C ARG A 330 22.37 5.53 3.34
N PRO A 331 22.74 6.78 3.04
CA PRO A 331 21.85 7.94 3.22
C PRO A 331 20.56 7.87 2.39
N THR A 332 20.58 7.13 1.27
CA THR A 332 19.45 6.97 0.34
C THR A 332 18.66 5.68 0.56
N SER A 333 18.92 4.94 1.64
CA SER A 333 18.13 3.76 1.99
C SER A 333 16.73 4.15 2.48
N SER A 334 15.80 3.21 2.42
CA SER A 334 14.46 3.40 2.99
C SER A 334 14.50 3.67 4.50
N TRP A 335 15.42 3.04 5.23
CA TRP A 335 15.58 3.26 6.67
C TRP A 335 16.07 4.68 6.97
N SER A 336 17.07 5.17 6.22
CA SER A 336 17.59 6.52 6.41
C SER A 336 16.53 7.59 6.12
N TYR A 337 15.72 7.42 5.06
CA TYR A 337 14.58 8.30 4.79
C TYR A 337 13.54 8.26 5.91
N ALA A 338 13.17 7.07 6.39
CA ALA A 338 12.19 6.91 7.44
C ALA A 338 12.65 7.53 8.77
N LEU A 339 13.92 7.30 9.14
CA LEU A 339 14.50 7.82 10.37
C LEU A 339 14.57 9.35 10.35
N ALA A 340 15.04 9.95 9.25
CA ALA A 340 15.09 11.39 9.11
C ALA A 340 13.69 12.03 9.21
N TYR A 341 12.71 11.47 8.49
CA TYR A 341 11.32 11.94 8.54
C TYR A 341 10.73 11.82 9.96
N ARG A 342 10.92 10.67 10.60
CA ARG A 342 10.48 10.40 11.97
C ARG A 342 11.07 11.41 12.97
N GLN A 343 12.38 11.67 12.90
CA GLN A 343 13.06 12.62 13.77
C GLN A 343 12.53 14.05 13.57
N ARG A 344 12.32 14.47 12.33
CA ARG A 344 11.72 15.76 11.99
C ARG A 344 10.31 15.90 12.57
N VAL A 345 9.44 14.91 12.38
CA VAL A 345 8.07 14.91 12.93
C VAL A 345 8.08 14.94 14.46
N LYS A 346 9.00 14.22 15.11
CA LYS A 346 9.20 14.29 16.57
C LYS A 346 9.61 15.69 17.00
N GLU A 347 10.53 16.33 16.29
CA GLU A 347 10.96 17.70 16.59
C GLU A 347 9.81 18.71 16.42
N GLU A 348 9.10 18.66 15.30
CA GLU A 348 7.96 19.56 15.00
C GLU A 348 6.79 19.42 15.99
N SER A 349 6.57 18.21 16.49
CA SER A 349 5.53 17.94 17.49
C SER A 349 5.96 18.21 18.94
N THR A 350 7.25 18.40 19.20
CA THR A 350 7.77 18.68 20.55
C THR A 350 7.67 20.18 20.86
N PRO A 351 7.03 20.60 21.97
CA PRO A 351 6.96 22.01 22.33
C PRO A 351 8.36 22.64 22.48
N LYS A 352 8.56 23.84 21.91
CA LYS A 352 9.86 24.55 21.87
C LYS A 352 10.58 24.61 23.22
N ARG A 353 9.84 24.86 24.31
CA ARG A 353 10.39 24.89 25.68
C ARG A 353 11.08 23.57 26.09
N ILE A 354 10.56 22.44 25.63
CA ILE A 354 11.09 21.10 25.92
C ILE A 354 12.36 20.87 25.10
N LEU A 355 12.37 21.27 23.81
CA LEU A 355 13.55 21.20 22.97
C LEU A 355 14.71 22.04 23.53
N GLU A 356 14.41 23.24 24.04
CA GLU A 356 15.39 24.13 24.68
C GLU A 356 15.94 23.52 25.97
N ALA A 357 15.10 22.94 26.83
CA ALA A 357 15.52 22.24 28.04
C ALA A 357 16.42 21.02 27.72
N GLN A 358 16.02 20.18 26.75
CA GLN A 358 16.82 19.03 26.33
C GLN A 358 18.17 19.43 25.72
N LYS A 359 18.24 20.54 24.98
CA LYS A 359 19.51 21.10 24.49
C LYS A 359 20.40 21.53 25.64
N ALA A 360 19.86 22.26 26.61
CA ALA A 360 20.62 22.71 27.78
C ALA A 360 21.18 21.54 28.60
N GLU A 361 20.39 20.48 28.81
CA GLU A 361 20.82 19.24 29.50
C GLU A 361 21.92 18.49 28.73
N LYS A 362 21.81 18.39 27.40
CA LYS A 362 22.87 17.78 26.58
C LYS A 362 24.16 18.60 26.59
N GLU A 363 24.05 19.93 26.62
CA GLU A 363 25.20 20.84 26.72
C GLU A 363 25.87 20.78 28.10
N SER A 364 25.10 20.63 29.19
CA SER A 364 25.67 20.43 30.52
C SER A 364 26.35 19.06 30.66
N ALA A 365 25.72 17.98 30.18
CA ALA A 365 26.32 16.65 30.20
C ALA A 365 27.64 16.60 29.40
N LYS A 366 27.71 17.27 28.24
CA LYS A 366 28.95 17.38 27.45
C LYS A 366 30.04 18.23 28.11
N LYS A 367 29.69 19.13 29.03
CA LYS A 367 30.67 19.92 29.81
C LYS A 367 31.21 19.13 30.98
N GLU A 368 30.42 18.26 31.59
CA GLU A 368 30.84 17.37 32.69
C GLU A 368 31.76 16.24 32.19
N ASP A 369 31.62 15.78 30.94
CA ASP A 369 32.47 14.76 30.33
C ASP A 369 33.80 15.29 29.74
N LYS A 370 34.11 16.59 29.86
CA LYS A 370 35.44 17.11 29.53
C LYS A 370 36.35 17.00 30.75
N PRO A 371 37.43 16.18 30.72
CA PRO A 371 38.37 16.17 31.83
C PRO A 371 39.00 17.56 31.96
N GLU A 372 38.98 18.12 33.16
CA GLU A 372 39.83 19.26 33.52
C GLU A 372 41.27 18.89 33.14
N THR A 373 41.80 19.54 32.12
CA THR A 373 43.25 19.60 31.90
C THR A 373 43.80 20.52 32.99
N GLY A 374 43.83 19.97 34.20
CA GLY A 374 44.40 20.58 35.39
C GLY A 374 45.90 20.77 35.19
N GLN A 375 46.29 22.03 35.34
CA GLN A 375 47.65 22.52 35.45
C GLN A 375 48.49 21.63 36.37
N THR A 376 49.70 21.28 35.93
CA THR A 376 50.81 20.95 36.82
C THR A 376 52.03 21.80 36.44
N GLU A 377 52.27 22.77 37.32
CA GLU A 377 53.55 23.23 37.87
C GLU A 377 54.70 23.66 36.94
N ASN A 378 55.15 24.90 37.15
CA ASN A 378 56.56 25.25 37.30
C ASN A 378 56.72 26.32 38.37
#